data_AF-A0A1R0ZQP5-F1
#
_entry.id   AF-A0A1R0ZQP5-F1
#
_cell.length_a   1.000
_cell.length_b   1.000
_cell.length_c   1.000
_cell.angle_alpha   90.00
_cell.angle_beta   90.00
_cell.angle_gamma   90.00
#
_symmetry.space_group_name_H-M   'P 1'
#
loop_
_entity.id
_entity.type
_entity.pdbx_description
1 polymer ?
#
loop_
_entity_poly.entity_id
_entity_poly.type
_entity_poly.pdbx_seq_one_letter_code
_entity_poly.pdbx_strand_id
1 'polypeptide(L)'
;MVNHPCLTDKSNASNRQSSAFGWSSKNWSGYTVTGRKGAFNRISGEWTVPYVKPTHKSTYSSAWIGIDGFKNSNLIQTGTGHEFVNGIARYYAWWEILPDVETVIPFPVYPGDHMKGTITKISHTKWSITLRNLSRNWTFRTLQRYTGPQTSGEWIMEAPEVDGSIAKLARVGTTCFNCCRINGKRPRLTLSNGGIMVQNNTTVAVPSSPSPRGDSFSVKRIY
;
A
#
# COMPACT_ATOMS: atom_id res chain seq x y z
N MET A 1 -7.76 -20.74 15.91
CA MET A 1 -6.79 -20.15 16.86
C MET A 1 -6.52 -18.74 16.40
N VAL A 2 -6.78 -17.78 17.27
CA VAL A 2 -6.96 -16.35 16.96
C VAL A 2 -5.59 -15.68 16.94
N ASN A 3 -5.19 -15.10 15.80
CA ASN A 3 -3.97 -14.30 15.68
C ASN A 3 -4.35 -12.93 15.08
N HIS A 4 -4.23 -11.91 15.91
CA HIS A 4 -4.20 -10.47 15.60
C HIS A 4 -3.00 -9.92 16.38
N PRO A 5 -2.29 -8.83 16.00
CA PRO A 5 -2.55 -7.86 14.94
C PRO A 5 -1.32 -7.45 14.10
N CYS A 6 -1.54 -6.61 13.08
CA CYS A 6 -0.50 -5.73 12.50
C CYS A 6 0.30 -5.04 13.62
N LEU A 7 1.56 -5.44 13.78
CA LEU A 7 2.53 -4.75 14.62
C LEU A 7 3.55 -4.08 13.69
N THR A 8 3.39 -2.78 13.47
CA THR A 8 4.46 -1.94 12.91
C THR A 8 5.60 -1.89 13.91
N ASP A 9 6.75 -2.45 13.54
CA ASP A 9 7.92 -2.51 14.40
C ASP A 9 8.49 -1.10 14.67
N LYS A 10 8.95 -0.92 15.90
CA LYS A 10 9.34 0.34 16.52
C LYS A 10 10.66 0.84 15.93
N SER A 11 10.77 2.17 15.88
CA SER A 11 11.97 2.92 15.55
C SER A 11 13.21 2.37 16.27
N ASN A 12 14.21 1.92 15.52
CA ASN A 12 15.58 1.75 16.02
C ASN A 12 16.53 2.55 15.12
N ALA A 13 17.09 3.61 15.69
CA ALA A 13 18.15 4.40 15.10
C ALA A 13 19.51 3.73 15.37
N SER A 14 20.22 3.33 14.32
CA SER A 14 21.69 3.23 14.33
C SER A 14 22.26 3.40 12.90
N ASN A 15 23.30 4.24 12.81
CA ASN A 15 23.81 4.93 11.63
C ASN A 15 24.40 4.05 10.52
N ARG A 16 23.98 4.28 9.25
CA ARG A 16 24.80 4.89 8.16
C ARG A 16 23.97 5.06 6.88
N GLN A 17 24.11 6.25 6.27
CA GLN A 17 23.23 6.91 5.30
C GLN A 17 21.89 7.36 5.89
N SER A 18 21.82 8.64 6.29
CA SER A 18 20.55 9.32 6.51
C SER A 18 19.77 9.29 5.20
N SER A 19 18.92 8.28 5.01
CA SER A 19 17.96 8.34 3.93
C SER A 19 17.16 9.62 4.15
N ALA A 20 17.06 10.51 3.16
CA ALA A 20 16.25 11.73 3.25
C ALA A 20 14.75 11.43 3.52
N PHE A 21 14.36 10.15 3.49
CA PHE A 21 13.06 9.61 3.84
C PHE A 21 12.79 9.64 5.34
N GLY A 22 11.56 9.96 5.71
CA GLY A 22 11.18 10.22 7.11
C GLY A 22 10.93 8.98 7.95
N TRP A 23 10.90 7.79 7.35
CA TRP A 23 10.71 6.52 8.06
C TRP A 23 11.24 5.32 7.27
N SER A 24 11.39 4.19 7.97
CA SER A 24 11.69 2.89 7.40
C SER A 24 10.74 1.84 7.97
N SER A 25 10.49 0.77 7.22
CA SER A 25 9.62 -0.33 7.62
C SER A 25 10.15 -1.67 7.13
N LYS A 26 9.78 -2.77 7.79
CA LYS A 26 10.13 -4.13 7.37
C LYS A 26 9.30 -4.63 6.19
N ASN A 27 8.09 -4.11 6.04
CA ASN A 27 7.13 -4.55 5.02
C ASN A 27 6.67 -3.44 4.08
N TRP A 28 6.83 -2.16 4.40
CA TRP A 28 6.28 -1.06 3.58
C TRP A 28 7.34 -0.17 2.95
N SER A 29 7.08 0.26 1.71
CA SER A 29 7.74 1.40 1.08
C SER A 29 6.73 2.22 0.29
N GLY A 30 6.83 3.54 0.37
CA GLY A 30 5.86 4.43 -0.26
C GLY A 30 5.78 5.75 0.48
N TYR A 31 4.60 6.37 0.47
CA TYR A 31 4.37 7.66 1.11
C TYR A 31 3.17 7.60 2.04
N THR A 32 3.34 8.22 3.21
CA THR A 32 2.28 8.38 4.22
C THR A 32 2.21 9.84 4.65
N VAL A 33 0.99 10.36 4.75
CA VAL A 33 0.70 11.63 5.42
C VAL A 33 0.00 11.37 6.75
N THR A 34 0.27 12.21 7.75
CA THR A 34 -0.31 12.10 9.08
C THR A 34 -1.06 13.37 9.45
N GLY A 35 -1.96 13.26 10.42
CA GLY A 35 -2.79 14.35 10.87
C GLY A 35 -3.50 14.01 12.19
N ARG A 36 -4.25 14.98 12.71
CA ARG A 36 -5.08 14.77 13.90
C ARG A 36 -6.18 13.74 13.64
N LYS A 37 -6.78 13.20 14.70
CA LYS A 37 -7.95 12.32 14.62
C LYS A 37 -9.04 12.94 13.72
N GLY A 38 -9.57 12.17 12.78
CA GLY A 38 -10.58 12.63 11.83
C GLY A 38 -10.04 13.48 10.67
N ALA A 39 -8.73 13.62 10.51
CA ALA A 39 -8.15 14.44 9.44
C ALA A 39 -8.41 13.86 8.04
N PHE A 40 -8.56 12.53 7.92
CA PHE A 40 -8.64 11.85 6.64
C PHE A 40 -10.03 11.21 6.44
N ASN A 41 -10.81 11.73 5.52
CA ASN A 41 -12.14 11.18 5.18
C ASN A 41 -12.20 10.62 3.75
N ARG A 42 -11.17 10.85 2.95
CA ARG A 42 -11.08 10.29 1.61
C ARG A 42 -9.62 10.15 1.18
N ILE A 43 -9.29 9.02 0.57
CA ILE A 43 -8.03 8.82 -0.14
C ILE A 43 -8.31 8.30 -1.55
N SER A 44 -7.48 8.68 -2.51
CA SER A 44 -7.45 8.06 -3.83
C SER A 44 -6.05 8.05 -4.41
N GLY A 45 -5.79 7.11 -5.31
CA GLY A 45 -4.55 7.00 -6.06
C GLY A 45 -4.74 6.09 -7.27
N GLU A 46 -3.85 6.22 -8.22
CA GLU A 46 -3.79 5.41 -9.42
C GLU A 46 -2.43 4.71 -9.47
N TRP A 47 -2.39 3.46 -9.93
CA TRP A 47 -1.14 2.74 -10.10
C TRP A 47 -1.20 1.77 -11.28
N THR A 48 -0.05 1.47 -11.85
CA THR A 48 0.10 0.38 -12.83
C THR A 48 0.50 -0.88 -12.10
N VAL A 49 -0.21 -1.98 -12.36
CA VAL A 49 0.13 -3.32 -11.83
C VAL A 49 1.53 -3.70 -12.31
N PRO A 50 2.50 -3.91 -11.41
CA PRO A 50 3.86 -4.23 -11.81
C PRO A 50 3.96 -5.65 -12.36
N TYR A 51 4.93 -5.88 -13.23
CA TYR A 51 5.31 -7.24 -13.64
C TYR A 51 6.13 -7.92 -12.52
N VAL A 52 5.75 -9.14 -12.13
CA VAL A 52 6.51 -10.01 -11.21
C VAL A 52 7.51 -10.85 -12.00
N LYS A 53 8.80 -10.73 -11.69
CA LYS A 53 9.85 -11.59 -12.24
C LYS A 53 9.89 -12.93 -11.51
N PRO A 54 10.12 -14.05 -12.22
CA PRO A 54 10.27 -15.36 -11.62
C PRO A 54 11.35 -15.45 -10.52
N THR A 55 11.08 -16.29 -9.52
CA THR A 55 11.98 -16.59 -8.39
C THR A 55 11.95 -18.07 -8.03
N HIS A 56 13.03 -18.61 -7.47
CA HIS A 56 13.08 -20.01 -7.05
C HIS A 56 12.20 -20.33 -5.82
N LYS A 57 11.87 -19.32 -5.02
CA LYS A 57 11.03 -19.43 -3.82
C LYS A 57 9.80 -18.55 -3.97
N SER A 58 8.77 -18.84 -3.19
CA SER A 58 7.60 -17.99 -3.08
C SER A 58 7.98 -16.57 -2.66
N THR A 59 7.47 -15.58 -3.40
CA THR A 59 7.65 -14.17 -3.05
C THR A 59 6.37 -13.40 -3.31
N TYR A 60 6.13 -12.38 -2.49
CA TYR A 60 4.84 -11.70 -2.44
C TYR A 60 5.05 -10.18 -2.48
N SER A 61 4.10 -9.48 -3.06
CA SER A 61 4.05 -8.03 -3.05
C SER A 61 2.62 -7.55 -3.19
N SER A 62 2.36 -6.33 -2.74
CA SER A 62 1.06 -5.68 -2.91
C SER A 62 1.23 -4.20 -3.18
N ALA A 63 0.35 -3.60 -3.98
CA ALA A 63 0.29 -2.16 -4.20
C ALA A 63 -1.11 -1.65 -3.85
N TRP A 64 -1.21 -0.70 -2.93
CA TRP A 64 -2.49 -0.31 -2.35
C TRP A 64 -2.55 1.14 -1.86
N ILE A 65 -3.77 1.57 -1.57
CA ILE A 65 -4.06 2.82 -0.85
C ILE A 65 -4.85 2.54 0.43
N GLY A 66 -4.64 3.33 1.46
CA GLY A 66 -5.29 3.11 2.76
C GLY A 66 -5.45 4.36 3.60
N ILE A 67 -6.35 4.28 4.58
CA ILE A 67 -6.47 5.24 5.69
C ILE A 67 -6.19 4.50 6.99
N ASP A 68 -5.49 5.19 7.89
CA ASP A 68 -4.87 4.65 9.11
C ASP A 68 -3.68 3.72 8.81
N GLY A 69 -3.39 2.71 9.64
CA GLY A 69 -2.26 1.79 9.51
C GLY A 69 -0.92 2.34 10.00
N PHE A 70 -0.64 3.62 9.76
CA PHE A 70 0.57 4.27 10.27
C PHE A 70 0.45 4.57 11.77
N LYS A 71 1.34 4.00 12.58
CA LYS A 71 1.42 4.22 14.04
C LYS A 71 0.16 3.85 14.82
N ASN A 72 -0.74 3.06 14.21
CA ASN A 72 -1.94 2.54 14.86
C ASN A 72 -2.38 1.22 14.17
N SER A 73 -3.23 0.43 14.82
CA SER A 73 -3.63 -0.90 14.35
C SER A 73 -4.91 -0.95 13.52
N ASN A 74 -5.52 0.20 13.21
CA ASN A 74 -6.74 0.27 12.40
C ASN A 74 -6.32 0.51 10.96
N LEU A 75 -6.96 -0.12 9.98
CA LEU A 75 -6.63 0.12 8.57
C LEU A 75 -7.84 -0.24 7.71
N ILE A 76 -8.18 0.65 6.79
CA ILE A 76 -9.12 0.37 5.68
C ILE A 76 -8.36 0.58 4.38
N GLN A 77 -8.35 -0.44 3.51
CA GLN A 77 -7.48 -0.45 2.35
C GLN A 77 -8.03 -1.26 1.16
N THR A 78 -7.49 -0.97 -0.01
CA THR A 78 -7.75 -1.73 -1.24
C THR A 78 -6.57 -1.61 -2.19
N GLY A 79 -6.32 -2.67 -2.95
CA GLY A 79 -5.15 -2.74 -3.80
C GLY A 79 -5.16 -3.92 -4.75
N THR A 80 -3.97 -4.20 -5.27
CA THR A 80 -3.68 -5.40 -6.05
C THR A 80 -2.53 -6.17 -5.43
N GLY A 81 -2.69 -7.48 -5.32
CA GLY A 81 -1.67 -8.43 -4.90
C GLY A 81 -0.97 -9.02 -6.11
N HIS A 82 0.35 -9.20 -6.01
CA HIS A 82 1.19 -9.77 -7.05
C HIS A 82 2.26 -10.67 -6.42
N GLU A 83 2.23 -11.93 -6.80
CA GLU A 83 3.06 -12.97 -6.17
C GLU A 83 3.67 -13.89 -7.22
N PHE A 84 4.76 -14.55 -6.84
CA PHE A 84 5.31 -15.67 -7.58
C PHE A 84 5.33 -16.88 -6.65
N VAL A 85 4.47 -17.85 -6.88
CA VAL A 85 4.25 -19.00 -5.99
C VAL A 85 4.11 -20.26 -6.85
N ASN A 86 4.79 -21.34 -6.45
CA ASN A 86 4.78 -22.63 -7.15
C ASN A 86 5.09 -22.50 -8.66
N GLY A 87 6.04 -21.63 -9.02
CA GLY A 87 6.47 -21.42 -10.41
C GLY A 87 5.55 -20.53 -11.24
N ILE A 88 4.49 -19.95 -10.65
CA ILE A 88 3.47 -19.19 -11.37
C ILE A 88 3.35 -17.80 -10.77
N ALA A 89 3.31 -16.78 -11.64
CA ALA A 89 2.96 -15.42 -11.23
C ALA A 89 1.44 -15.28 -11.09
N ARG A 90 0.95 -14.78 -9.95
CA ARG A 90 -0.48 -14.50 -9.74
C ARG A 90 -0.71 -13.03 -9.46
N TYR A 91 -1.88 -12.56 -9.88
CA TYR A 91 -2.32 -11.18 -9.82
C TYR A 91 -3.79 -11.16 -9.43
N TYR A 92 -4.14 -10.36 -8.43
CA TYR A 92 -5.51 -10.27 -7.96
C TYR A 92 -5.80 -8.89 -7.37
N ALA A 93 -7.06 -8.53 -7.34
CA ALA A 93 -7.55 -7.33 -6.66
C ALA A 93 -8.15 -7.73 -5.30
N TRP A 94 -8.07 -6.84 -4.33
CA TRP A 94 -8.57 -7.10 -2.97
C TRP A 94 -8.98 -5.82 -2.24
N TRP A 95 -9.74 -5.98 -1.17
CA TRP A 95 -9.99 -4.95 -0.15
C TRP A 95 -9.92 -5.57 1.25
N GLU A 96 -9.61 -4.76 2.25
CA GLU A 96 -9.47 -5.24 3.63
C GLU A 96 -9.83 -4.14 4.63
N ILE A 97 -10.36 -4.55 5.78
CA ILE A 97 -10.46 -3.73 6.99
C ILE A 97 -9.88 -4.55 8.14
N LEU A 98 -8.75 -4.10 8.70
CA LEU A 98 -8.14 -4.80 9.82
C LEU A 98 -9.08 -4.78 11.05
N PRO A 99 -9.14 -5.89 11.81
CA PRO A 99 -8.22 -7.04 11.77
C PRO A 99 -8.69 -8.24 10.91
N ASP A 100 -9.74 -8.07 10.11
CA ASP A 100 -10.19 -9.13 9.20
C ASP A 100 -9.18 -9.32 8.06
N VAL A 101 -9.13 -10.52 7.50
CA VAL A 101 -8.28 -10.84 6.34
C VAL A 101 -8.79 -10.20 5.06
N GLU A 102 -7.89 -10.01 4.09
CA GLU A 102 -8.22 -9.51 2.77
C GLU A 102 -9.35 -10.32 2.09
N THR A 103 -10.25 -9.59 1.43
CA THR A 103 -11.30 -10.16 0.59
C THR A 103 -10.93 -9.97 -0.87
N VAL A 104 -10.73 -11.08 -1.59
CA VAL A 104 -10.45 -11.08 -3.03
C VAL A 104 -11.65 -10.53 -3.81
N ILE A 105 -11.37 -9.63 -4.73
CA ILE A 105 -12.33 -9.07 -5.68
C ILE A 105 -12.34 -9.98 -6.91
N PRO A 106 -13.49 -10.56 -7.32
CA PRO A 106 -13.57 -11.55 -8.40
C PRO A 106 -13.53 -10.91 -9.80
N PHE A 107 -12.61 -9.98 -10.02
CA PHE A 107 -12.33 -9.37 -11.31
C PHE A 107 -10.86 -9.55 -11.66
N PRO A 108 -10.53 -9.78 -12.94
CA PRO A 108 -9.19 -10.15 -13.31
C PRO A 108 -8.26 -8.93 -13.32
N VAL A 109 -7.00 -9.18 -12.96
CA VAL A 109 -5.90 -8.20 -12.88
C VAL A 109 -4.69 -8.80 -13.57
N TYR A 110 -3.97 -8.01 -14.36
CA TYR A 110 -2.78 -8.45 -15.08
C TYR A 110 -1.68 -7.39 -15.03
N PRO A 111 -0.41 -7.78 -15.23
CA PRO A 111 0.69 -6.83 -15.42
C PRO A 111 0.33 -5.74 -16.44
N GLY A 112 0.62 -4.49 -16.10
CA GLY A 112 0.35 -3.34 -16.96
C GLY A 112 -1.06 -2.76 -16.87
N ASP A 113 -1.99 -3.42 -16.16
CA ASP A 113 -3.32 -2.84 -15.92
C ASP A 113 -3.22 -1.54 -15.11
N HIS A 114 -4.00 -0.53 -15.49
CA HIS A 114 -4.07 0.76 -14.82
C HIS A 114 -5.21 0.76 -13.80
N MET A 115 -4.86 0.77 -12.52
CA MET A 115 -5.77 0.68 -11.39
C MET A 115 -6.05 2.05 -10.80
N LYS A 116 -7.26 2.23 -10.27
CA LYS A 116 -7.67 3.43 -9.51
C LYS A 116 -8.43 3.02 -8.26
N GLY A 117 -7.82 3.29 -7.10
CA GLY A 117 -8.44 3.12 -5.79
C GLY A 117 -9.09 4.41 -5.30
N THR A 118 -10.22 4.29 -4.59
CA THR A 118 -10.81 5.38 -3.80
C THR A 118 -11.50 4.81 -2.56
N ILE A 119 -11.15 5.35 -1.40
CA ILE A 119 -11.83 5.05 -0.12
C ILE A 119 -12.42 6.37 0.38
N THR A 120 -13.71 6.38 0.74
CA THR A 120 -14.42 7.61 1.14
C THR A 120 -15.39 7.35 2.29
N LYS A 121 -15.32 8.19 3.32
CA LYS A 121 -16.28 8.23 4.42
C LYS A 121 -17.59 8.83 3.93
N ILE A 122 -18.66 8.03 3.96
CA ILE A 122 -20.00 8.41 3.53
C ILE A 122 -20.81 8.98 4.70
N SER A 123 -20.66 8.40 5.88
CA SER A 123 -21.26 8.90 7.13
C SER A 123 -20.38 8.55 8.33
N HIS A 124 -20.87 8.74 9.56
CA HIS A 124 -20.07 8.60 10.78
C HIS A 124 -19.21 7.32 10.83
N THR A 125 -19.80 6.17 10.51
CA THR A 125 -19.11 4.87 10.47
C THR A 125 -19.16 4.17 9.12
N LYS A 126 -19.88 4.71 8.13
CA LYS A 126 -20.05 4.07 6.82
C LYS A 126 -19.03 4.61 5.83
N TRP A 127 -18.30 3.70 5.20
CA TRP A 127 -17.26 4.00 4.21
C TRP A 127 -17.55 3.26 2.91
N SER A 128 -17.17 3.86 1.79
CA SER A 128 -17.16 3.19 0.51
C SER A 128 -15.73 2.92 0.06
N ILE A 129 -15.48 1.67 -0.31
CA ILE A 129 -14.26 1.23 -0.96
C ILE A 129 -14.60 1.03 -2.44
N THR A 130 -13.85 1.65 -3.34
CA THR A 130 -14.01 1.52 -4.77
C THR A 130 -12.66 1.23 -5.40
N LEU A 131 -12.59 0.18 -6.21
CA LEU A 131 -11.44 -0.15 -7.03
C LEU A 131 -11.87 -0.28 -8.48
N ARG A 132 -11.16 0.39 -9.38
CA ARG A 132 -11.43 0.36 -10.82
C ARG A 132 -10.19 -0.13 -11.55
N ASN A 133 -10.38 -0.98 -12.53
CA ASN A 133 -9.35 -1.26 -13.54
C ASN A 133 -9.74 -0.49 -14.80
N LEU A 134 -9.00 0.57 -15.08
CA LEU A 134 -9.24 1.47 -16.20
C LEU A 134 -8.85 0.82 -17.53
N SER A 135 -7.89 -0.10 -17.54
CA SER A 135 -7.50 -0.87 -18.73
C SER A 135 -8.54 -1.91 -19.13
N ARG A 136 -9.29 -2.43 -18.16
CA ARG A 136 -10.28 -3.52 -18.35
C ARG A 136 -11.73 -3.10 -18.21
N ASN A 137 -11.96 -1.82 -17.94
CA ASN A 137 -13.28 -1.22 -17.79
C ASN A 137 -14.20 -1.94 -16.76
N TRP A 138 -13.63 -2.40 -15.64
CA TRP A 138 -14.43 -2.92 -14.51
C TRP A 138 -14.32 -2.01 -13.29
N THR A 139 -15.38 -2.01 -12.49
CA THR A 139 -15.46 -1.26 -11.23
C THR A 139 -16.05 -2.16 -10.14
N PHE A 140 -15.31 -2.32 -9.06
CA PHE A 140 -15.79 -2.88 -7.81
C PHE A 140 -16.13 -1.75 -6.83
N ARG A 141 -17.24 -1.91 -6.10
CA ARG A 141 -17.60 -1.02 -5.00
C ARG A 141 -18.24 -1.83 -3.88
N THR A 142 -17.84 -1.54 -2.64
CA THR A 142 -18.53 -2.01 -1.44
C THR A 142 -18.74 -0.88 -0.43
N LEU A 143 -19.68 -1.08 0.48
CA LEU A 143 -19.94 -0.22 1.63
C LEU A 143 -19.62 -1.01 2.90
N GLN A 144 -18.73 -0.47 3.72
CA GLN A 144 -18.28 -1.12 4.94
C GLN A 144 -18.40 -0.22 6.15
N ARG A 145 -18.51 -0.85 7.32
CA ARG A 145 -18.40 -0.14 8.59
C ARG A 145 -16.92 0.01 8.94
N TYR A 146 -16.49 1.22 9.28
CA TYR A 146 -15.13 1.49 9.74
C TYR A 146 -15.12 2.66 10.74
N THR A 147 -14.46 2.44 11.87
CA THR A 147 -14.42 3.35 13.02
C THR A 147 -13.01 3.76 13.42
N GLY A 148 -12.03 3.57 12.54
CA GLY A 148 -10.64 3.96 12.77
C GLY A 148 -10.47 5.47 13.05
N PRO A 149 -9.33 5.85 13.65
CA PRO A 149 -9.09 7.21 14.09
C PRO A 149 -8.91 8.22 12.96
N GLN A 150 -8.66 7.78 11.72
CA GLN A 150 -8.45 8.63 10.54
C GLN A 150 -7.30 9.62 10.74
N THR A 151 -6.14 9.10 11.14
CA THR A 151 -4.90 9.82 11.49
C THR A 151 -3.78 9.68 10.46
N SER A 152 -3.94 8.82 9.45
CA SER A 152 -3.02 8.75 8.31
C SER A 152 -3.71 8.40 7.00
N GLY A 153 -3.03 8.68 5.88
CA GLY A 153 -3.39 8.21 4.54
C GLY A 153 -2.15 7.85 3.74
N GLU A 154 -2.22 6.75 2.99
CA GLU A 154 -1.04 6.03 2.52
C GLU A 154 -1.16 5.50 1.09
N TRP A 155 -0.03 5.46 0.37
CA TRP A 155 0.15 4.81 -0.93
C TRP A 155 1.40 3.96 -0.87
N ILE A 156 1.23 2.64 -0.88
CA ILE A 156 2.27 1.71 -0.40
C ILE A 156 2.49 0.57 -1.38
N MET A 157 3.77 0.25 -1.59
CA MET A 157 4.24 -1.07 -2.01
C MET A 157 4.60 -1.86 -0.75
N GLU A 158 4.01 -3.04 -0.62
CA GLU A 158 4.14 -3.88 0.57
C GLU A 158 4.71 -5.26 0.25
N ALA A 159 5.51 -5.80 1.17
CA ALA A 159 5.75 -7.24 1.32
C ALA A 159 4.80 -7.77 2.41
N PRO A 160 3.67 -8.40 2.05
CA PRO A 160 2.61 -8.70 3.01
C PRO A 160 3.05 -9.75 4.04
N GLU A 161 2.29 -9.87 5.12
CA GLU A 161 2.42 -11.01 6.03
C GLU A 161 1.78 -12.26 5.40
N VAL A 162 2.52 -13.37 5.42
CA VAL A 162 2.04 -14.68 4.96
C VAL A 162 2.40 -15.68 6.06
N ASP A 163 1.40 -16.44 6.52
CA ASP A 163 1.55 -17.44 7.59
C ASP A 163 2.19 -16.89 8.88
N GLY A 164 1.84 -15.65 9.27
CA GLY A 164 2.33 -15.03 10.51
C GLY A 164 3.73 -14.43 10.42
N SER A 165 4.30 -14.29 9.21
CA SER A 165 5.62 -13.68 9.01
C SER A 165 5.63 -12.76 7.79
N ILE A 166 6.33 -11.63 7.90
CA ILE A 166 6.54 -10.73 6.76
C ILE A 166 7.23 -11.51 5.65
N ALA A 167 6.56 -11.59 4.49
CA ALA A 167 7.05 -12.33 3.36
C ALA A 167 8.27 -11.67 2.72
N LYS A 168 9.02 -12.46 1.95
CA LYS A 168 10.07 -11.90 1.09
C LYS A 168 9.44 -11.07 -0.03
N LEU A 169 9.86 -9.81 -0.16
CA LEU A 169 9.36 -8.91 -1.20
C LEU A 169 9.66 -9.48 -2.60
N ALA A 170 8.61 -9.62 -3.42
CA ALA A 170 8.70 -10.08 -4.79
C ALA A 170 9.61 -9.21 -5.67
N ARG A 171 10.21 -9.84 -6.68
CA ARG A 171 11.01 -9.15 -7.70
C ARG A 171 10.08 -8.48 -8.70
N VAL A 172 9.53 -7.34 -8.33
CA VAL A 172 8.61 -6.57 -9.18
C VAL A 172 9.30 -5.48 -9.98
N GLY A 173 8.71 -5.15 -11.12
CA GLY A 173 9.00 -3.90 -11.82
C GLY A 173 8.68 -2.67 -10.96
N THR A 174 9.11 -1.49 -11.41
CA THR A 174 8.79 -0.23 -10.72
C THR A 174 7.28 0.00 -10.71
N THR A 175 6.73 0.27 -9.53
CA THR A 175 5.32 0.67 -9.38
C THR A 175 5.23 2.18 -9.28
N CYS A 176 4.46 2.80 -10.17
CA CYS A 176 4.21 4.24 -10.16
C CYS A 176 2.86 4.51 -9.50
N PHE A 177 2.84 5.35 -8.47
CA PHE A 177 1.62 5.92 -7.90
C PHE A 177 1.41 7.32 -8.48
N ASN A 178 0.24 7.53 -9.06
CA ASN A 178 -0.17 8.79 -9.69
C ASN A 178 -1.47 9.29 -9.09
N CYS A 179 -1.78 10.57 -9.34
CA CYS A 179 -3.05 11.16 -8.94
C CYS A 179 -3.36 10.95 -7.43
N CYS A 180 -2.34 10.96 -6.59
CA CYS A 180 -2.49 10.78 -5.14
C CYS A 180 -3.30 11.95 -4.57
N ARG A 181 -4.39 11.66 -3.87
CA ARG A 181 -5.25 12.67 -3.24
C ARG A 181 -5.67 12.28 -1.84
N ILE A 182 -5.71 13.29 -0.98
CA ILE A 182 -6.33 13.23 0.34
C ILE A 182 -7.44 14.27 0.38
N ASN A 183 -8.63 13.85 0.80
CA ASN A 183 -9.82 14.71 0.88
C ASN A 183 -10.06 15.49 -0.43
N GLY A 184 -9.76 14.85 -1.58
CA GLY A 184 -9.87 15.43 -2.92
C GLY A 184 -8.73 16.36 -3.36
N LYS A 185 -7.77 16.68 -2.49
CA LYS A 185 -6.68 17.63 -2.74
C LYS A 185 -5.34 16.91 -2.89
N ARG A 186 -4.39 17.58 -3.54
CA ARG A 186 -3.00 17.09 -3.63
C ARG A 186 -2.38 17.06 -2.22
N PRO A 187 -1.74 15.96 -1.80
CA PRO A 187 -1.14 15.85 -0.48
C PRO A 187 0.13 16.69 -0.30
N ARG A 188 0.73 17.19 -1.39
CA ARG A 188 2.01 17.94 -1.38
C ARG A 188 3.13 17.13 -0.71
N LEU A 189 3.26 15.86 -1.13
CA LEU A 189 4.27 14.96 -0.60
C LEU A 189 5.66 15.56 -0.70
N THR A 190 6.45 15.38 0.35
CA THR A 190 7.89 15.66 0.40
C THR A 190 8.63 14.41 0.83
N LEU A 191 9.96 14.35 0.68
CA LEU A 191 10.76 13.19 1.06
C LEU A 191 10.53 12.73 2.51
N SER A 192 10.24 13.64 3.45
CA SER A 192 9.95 13.27 4.83
C SER A 192 8.63 12.50 5.02
N ASN A 193 7.73 12.52 4.04
CA ASN A 193 6.55 11.65 4.01
C ASN A 193 6.86 10.23 3.50
N GLY A 194 7.98 10.07 2.78
CA GLY A 194 8.36 8.82 2.15
C GLY A 194 9.06 7.88 3.12
N GLY A 195 9.00 6.58 2.83
CA GLY A 195 9.70 5.55 3.58
C GLY A 195 10.22 4.39 2.76
N ILE A 196 11.32 3.83 3.24
CA ILE A 196 12.04 2.71 2.62
C ILE A 196 11.67 1.38 3.28
N MET A 197 11.69 0.30 2.49
CA MET A 197 11.53 -1.05 3.01
C MET A 197 12.89 -1.68 3.26
N VAL A 198 13.09 -2.21 4.47
CA VAL A 198 14.32 -2.85 4.92
C VAL A 198 14.02 -4.28 5.41
N GLN A 199 14.56 -5.28 4.72
CA GLN A 199 14.46 -6.69 5.11
C GLN A 199 15.86 -7.25 5.35
N ASN A 200 16.06 -7.97 6.45
CA ASN A 200 17.36 -8.52 6.85
C ASN A 200 18.49 -7.47 6.80
N ASN A 201 18.24 -6.30 7.41
CA ASN A 201 19.13 -5.15 7.43
C ASN A 201 19.55 -4.61 6.04
N THR A 202 18.86 -5.00 4.98
CA THR A 202 19.11 -4.56 3.61
C THR A 202 17.91 -3.76 3.10
N THR A 203 18.16 -2.59 2.51
CA THR A 203 17.10 -1.84 1.85
C THR A 203 16.66 -2.58 0.59
N VAL A 204 15.41 -3.04 0.56
CA VAL A 204 14.85 -3.84 -0.53
C VAL A 204 13.91 -3.06 -1.43
N ALA A 205 13.34 -1.95 -0.97
CA ALA A 205 12.54 -1.06 -1.81
C ALA A 205 12.71 0.41 -1.38
N VAL A 206 12.77 1.29 -2.37
CA VAL A 206 12.98 2.73 -2.18
C VAL A 206 12.00 3.51 -3.05
N PRO A 207 11.27 4.48 -2.48
CA PRO A 207 10.46 5.38 -3.28
C PRO A 207 11.33 6.45 -3.97
N SER A 208 10.90 6.97 -5.10
CA SER A 208 11.51 8.18 -5.67
C SER A 208 11.11 9.42 -4.87
N SER A 209 11.78 10.55 -5.11
CA SER A 209 11.23 11.86 -4.76
C SER A 209 9.84 12.02 -5.40
N PRO A 210 8.92 12.75 -4.75
CA PRO A 210 7.63 13.07 -5.35
C PRO A 210 7.84 13.97 -6.57
N SER A 211 6.85 13.98 -7.47
CA SER A 211 6.80 14.97 -8.54
C SER A 211 6.74 16.39 -7.98
N PRO A 212 7.04 17.43 -8.79
CA PRO A 212 6.95 18.83 -8.33
C PRO A 212 5.57 19.24 -7.80
N ARG A 213 4.51 18.53 -8.20
CA ARG A 213 3.14 18.73 -7.72
C ARG A 213 2.84 18.01 -6.41
N GLY A 214 3.74 17.14 -5.96
CA GLY A 214 3.63 16.35 -4.74
C GLY A 214 2.44 15.39 -4.74
N ASP A 215 2.03 14.88 -5.91
CA ASP A 215 0.89 13.97 -6.09
C ASP A 215 1.20 12.72 -6.92
N SER A 216 2.48 12.42 -7.15
CA SER A 216 2.95 11.19 -7.78
C SER A 216 4.38 10.85 -7.37
N PHE A 217 4.70 9.55 -7.39
CA PHE A 217 6.03 9.00 -7.10
C PHE A 217 6.11 7.56 -7.65
N SER A 218 7.29 6.96 -7.60
CA SER A 218 7.48 5.54 -7.93
C SER A 218 8.12 4.79 -6.76
N VAL A 219 7.93 3.48 -6.67
CA VAL A 219 8.65 2.60 -5.75
C VAL A 219 9.43 1.57 -6.55
N LYS A 220 10.74 1.50 -6.30
CA LYS A 220 11.66 0.57 -6.98
C LYS A 220 12.15 -0.50 -6.02
N ARG A 221 12.03 -1.76 -6.42
CA ARG A 221 12.72 -2.91 -5.79
C ARG A 221 14.23 -2.82 -6.05
N ILE A 222 15.04 -2.91 -5.00
CA ILE A 222 16.52 -2.88 -5.04
C ILE A 222 17.08 -4.30 -4.93
N TYR A 223 17.62 -4.83 -6.03
CA TYR A 223 18.06 -6.23 -6.14
C TYR A 223 19.17 -6.61 -5.18
#